data_AF-A0AAE0UIV3-F1
#
_entry.id   AF-A0AAE0UIV3-F1
#
_cell.length_a   1.000
_cell.length_b   1.000
_cell.length_c   1.000
_cell.angle_alpha   90.00
_cell.angle_beta   90.00
_cell.angle_gamma   90.00
#
_symmetry.space_group_name_H-M   'P 1'
#
loop_
_entity.id
_entity.type
_entity.pdbx_description
1 polymer ?
#
loop_
_entity_poly.entity_id
_entity_poly.type
_entity_poly.pdbx_seq_one_letter_code
_entity_poly.pdbx_strand_id
1 'polypeptide(L)'
;RPMTSQRAFRHRSLKKFHILEFGHSFQARENDNMQQENKKPLFPGPLMSKCMQKGELLQFIQWKIQNSLNCNKVESYFFWKIMDLFCRQNGKVMMCEVAALLLKGYGLLWAKLAKVKDAQTWKAWCLPLARLLCSAAPDDEHREAVIKMGDDLASRKLTYAAHICYVVAKVELGSRRHFELIGNYSVPLGMSVLAKAVKRTETYEYVLWLTSGQAQPSFQIFKLCQATRLANEHLVRLNFSAHDSEYCEVITRAVITFPDRITRSFIEWLLLLSCKLQDKNAEEPEWLRELRQLHRTKLANANISDVLEQHVASTSHDVSVSEIQESKDKSLKVPITQLQPPGPEQLAELEEALRPRYIKGKLLGKGGYGDVYEGTRIADGKKVAIKVADKDTDSNDTIIIPGQTEELPSEVALMMMVSKPPLCSNIVELLEWFDMSHQIVMIMERPSPCMDLSDFIALQHCCMPEAQARYIMAQVIRAARHCCDRGVLHRDIKAENLIINPDTLEVKLIDFGCGELLKDTAYTDFFGTDQFIPLEWLVIGEYMGVPATIWGLGIFLFQLLYGQFPFNSDFEYDIGDLELSPDLSRECFELLMWCLDFNPETRPTFEHLARHDWFTGGSSGQSPDAS
;
A
#
# COMPACT_ATOMS: atom_id res chain seq x y z
N ARG A 1 -26.86 -47.21 47.11
CA ARG A 1 -27.03 -48.59 47.66
C ARG A 1 -28.47 -49.01 47.45
N PRO A 2 -28.78 -50.27 47.13
CA PRO A 2 -28.24 -51.15 46.07
C PRO A 2 -29.41 -51.57 45.13
N MET A 3 -29.24 -52.20 43.96
CA MET A 3 -28.87 -53.60 43.80
C MET A 3 -28.57 -53.94 42.33
N THR A 4 -27.55 -54.79 42.22
CA THR A 4 -27.07 -55.61 41.11
C THR A 4 -28.08 -56.63 40.58
N SER A 5 -28.03 -56.93 39.28
CA SER A 5 -28.16 -58.31 38.79
C SER A 5 -27.61 -58.45 37.36
N GLN A 6 -26.67 -59.39 37.22
CA GLN A 6 -26.02 -59.84 35.99
C GLN A 6 -26.95 -60.71 35.14
N ARG A 7 -26.79 -60.66 33.81
CA ARG A 7 -26.89 -61.87 32.97
C ARG A 7 -25.97 -61.75 31.76
N ALA A 8 -24.96 -62.61 31.75
CA ALA A 8 -24.08 -62.86 30.62
C ALA A 8 -24.52 -64.15 29.92
N PHE A 9 -24.51 -64.16 28.58
CA PHE A 9 -24.43 -65.38 27.78
C PHE A 9 -23.34 -65.22 26.69
N ARG A 10 -22.22 -65.88 26.99
CA ARG A 10 -21.20 -66.57 26.17
C ARG A 10 -21.72 -67.05 24.79
N HIS A 11 -20.96 -67.26 23.70
CA HIS A 11 -19.53 -67.13 23.33
C HIS A 11 -19.37 -67.56 21.85
N ARG A 12 -18.20 -67.23 21.26
CA ARG A 12 -17.48 -67.82 20.09
C ARG A 12 -17.73 -67.16 18.74
N SER A 13 -16.72 -66.91 17.90
CA SER A 13 -15.25 -66.83 17.97
C SER A 13 -14.80 -66.64 16.53
N LEU A 14 -13.82 -65.77 16.24
CA LEU A 14 -12.67 -66.10 15.37
C LEU A 14 -11.65 -64.94 15.32
N LYS A 15 -10.56 -65.19 16.06
CA LYS A 15 -9.14 -64.94 15.79
C LYS A 15 -8.59 -63.51 15.58
N LYS A 16 -7.78 -63.15 16.58
CA LYS A 16 -6.71 -62.13 16.66
C LYS A 16 -5.69 -62.21 15.52
N PHE A 17 -5.16 -61.04 15.14
CA PHE A 17 -3.72 -60.85 14.93
C PHE A 17 -3.22 -59.71 15.84
N HIS A 18 -2.04 -59.93 16.41
CA HIS A 18 -1.40 -59.17 17.48
C HIS A 18 -1.01 -57.74 17.09
N ILE A 19 -1.35 -56.75 17.93
CA ILE A 19 -0.58 -55.52 18.08
C ILE A 19 0.21 -55.68 19.38
N LEU A 20 1.54 -55.68 19.24
CA LEU A 20 2.50 -55.68 20.33
C LEU A 20 2.49 -54.31 21.04
N GLU A 21 2.59 -54.40 22.36
CA GLU A 21 2.71 -53.32 23.32
C GLU A 21 3.95 -52.45 23.06
N PHE A 22 3.75 -51.13 23.09
CA PHE A 22 4.71 -50.17 23.66
C PHE A 22 3.91 -49.07 24.35
N GLY A 23 3.34 -49.43 25.50
CA GLY A 23 2.95 -48.49 26.54
C GLY A 23 4.04 -48.48 27.61
N HIS A 24 4.17 -47.34 28.29
CA HIS A 24 5.07 -47.05 29.43
C HIS A 24 6.40 -46.37 29.09
N SER A 25 6.34 -45.04 28.82
CA SER A 25 7.29 -44.06 29.39
C SER A 25 6.98 -42.61 29.00
N PHE A 26 5.73 -42.12 29.11
CA PHE A 26 5.47 -40.67 28.94
C PHE A 26 4.26 -40.21 29.78
N GLN A 27 4.35 -40.39 31.10
CA GLN A 27 3.39 -39.81 32.05
C GLN A 27 4.05 -39.23 33.31
N ALA A 28 5.35 -38.94 33.25
CA ALA A 28 6.08 -38.27 34.32
C ALA A 28 6.98 -37.18 33.74
N ARG A 29 6.38 -36.13 33.18
CA ARG A 29 7.03 -34.83 32.90
C ARG A 29 6.02 -33.68 32.72
N GLU A 30 4.81 -33.83 33.25
CA GLU A 30 3.72 -32.86 33.08
C GLU A 30 3.54 -31.87 34.24
N ASN A 31 4.44 -31.84 35.24
CA ASN A 31 4.27 -30.95 36.40
C ASN A 31 5.38 -29.91 36.65
N ASP A 32 6.39 -29.77 35.78
CA ASP A 32 7.46 -28.76 35.98
C ASP A 32 7.56 -27.67 34.89
N ASN A 33 6.65 -27.63 33.91
CA ASN A 33 6.64 -26.61 32.85
C ASN A 33 5.44 -25.65 32.90
N MET A 34 4.83 -25.47 34.08
CA MET A 34 3.76 -24.48 34.32
C MET A 34 4.29 -23.09 34.74
N GLN A 35 5.57 -22.80 34.48
CA GLN A 35 6.19 -21.48 34.70
C GLN A 35 7.25 -21.12 33.64
N GLN A 36 7.02 -21.47 32.37
CA GLN A 36 7.61 -20.72 31.25
C GLN A 36 6.48 -20.02 30.51
N GLU A 37 6.43 -18.70 30.68
CA GLU A 37 5.52 -17.82 29.97
C GLU A 37 5.47 -18.15 28.46
N ASN A 38 4.26 -18.39 27.96
CA ASN A 38 3.95 -18.70 26.56
C ASN A 38 4.39 -17.58 25.61
N LYS A 39 5.67 -17.55 25.24
CA LYS A 39 6.16 -16.65 24.20
C LYS A 39 5.72 -17.21 22.84
N LYS A 40 4.89 -16.45 22.12
CA LYS A 40 4.45 -16.77 20.75
C LYS A 40 5.69 -16.99 19.86
N PRO A 41 5.84 -18.15 19.18
CA PRO A 41 6.99 -18.38 18.31
C PRO A 41 6.95 -17.39 17.15
N LEU A 42 8.11 -16.79 16.85
CA LEU A 42 8.29 -15.91 15.70
C LEU A 42 8.22 -16.75 14.41
N PHE A 43 7.83 -16.12 13.30
CA PHE A 43 7.89 -16.77 12.01
C PHE A 43 9.35 -16.85 11.55
N PRO A 44 9.90 -18.02 11.20
CA PRO A 44 11.34 -18.21 10.94
C PRO A 44 11.79 -17.80 9.52
N GLY A 45 11.05 -16.88 8.87
CA GLY A 45 11.38 -16.43 7.52
C GLY A 45 12.63 -15.53 7.49
N PRO A 46 13.33 -15.43 6.34
CA PRO A 46 12.93 -15.90 5.02
C PRO A 46 13.06 -17.42 4.85
N LEU A 47 11.98 -18.08 4.41
CA LEU A 47 12.01 -19.51 4.12
C LEU A 47 12.82 -19.77 2.85
N MET A 48 13.56 -20.89 2.83
CA MET A 48 14.61 -21.23 1.85
C MET A 48 15.96 -20.53 2.07
N SER A 49 16.10 -19.71 3.12
CA SER A 49 17.41 -19.28 3.61
C SER A 49 18.24 -20.49 4.06
N LYS A 50 19.55 -20.42 3.85
CA LYS A 50 20.52 -21.45 4.30
C LYS A 50 20.56 -21.57 5.82
N CYS A 51 20.16 -20.51 6.54
CA CYS A 51 20.16 -20.44 7.98
C CYS A 51 18.88 -21.01 8.62
N MET A 52 17.83 -21.28 7.83
CA MET A 52 16.53 -21.68 8.36
C MET A 52 16.50 -23.15 8.79
N GLN A 53 16.13 -23.40 10.04
CA GLN A 53 15.93 -24.75 10.56
C GLN A 53 14.46 -25.19 10.42
N LYS A 54 14.24 -26.28 9.68
CA LYS A 54 12.89 -26.87 9.48
C LYS A 54 12.12 -27.11 10.79
N GLY A 55 12.81 -27.40 11.88
CA GLY A 55 12.21 -27.59 13.21
C GLY A 55 11.46 -26.34 13.72
N GLU A 56 11.99 -25.15 13.47
CA GLU A 56 11.38 -23.87 13.90
C GLU A 56 10.07 -23.61 13.15
N LEU A 57 10.04 -23.90 11.84
CA LEU A 57 8.83 -23.80 11.03
C LEU A 57 7.75 -24.77 11.54
N LEU A 58 8.13 -26.01 11.88
CA LEU A 58 7.19 -26.98 12.44
C LEU A 58 6.63 -26.51 13.78
N GLN A 59 7.45 -25.93 14.67
CA GLN A 59 6.97 -25.36 15.94
C GLN A 59 5.96 -24.22 15.70
N PHE A 60 6.27 -23.32 14.77
CA PHE A 60 5.36 -22.23 14.38
C PHE A 60 4.02 -22.76 13.81
N ILE A 61 4.08 -23.75 12.91
CA ILE A 61 2.88 -24.37 12.32
C ILE A 61 2.02 -25.04 13.40
N GLN A 62 2.63 -25.77 14.34
CA GLN A 62 1.89 -26.40 15.45
C GLN A 62 1.21 -25.37 16.35
N TRP A 63 1.89 -24.27 16.67
CA TRP A 63 1.29 -23.16 17.40
C TRP A 63 0.09 -22.55 16.63
N LYS A 64 0.23 -22.36 15.30
CA LYS A 64 -0.87 -21.87 14.44
C LYS A 64 -2.07 -22.80 14.40
N ILE A 65 -1.86 -24.11 14.40
CA ILE A 65 -2.94 -25.11 14.47
C ILE A 65 -3.74 -24.93 15.76
N GLN A 66 -3.06 -24.87 16.91
CA GLN A 66 -3.72 -24.72 18.22
C GLN A 66 -4.46 -23.39 18.31
N ASN A 67 -3.82 -22.29 17.90
CA ASN A 67 -4.44 -20.98 17.91
C ASN A 67 -5.68 -20.91 17.00
N SER A 68 -5.62 -21.51 15.80
CA SER A 68 -6.76 -21.54 14.87
C SER A 68 -7.94 -22.33 15.46
N LEU A 69 -7.66 -23.42 16.18
CA LEU A 69 -8.66 -24.21 16.88
C LEU A 69 -9.30 -23.46 18.06
N ASN A 70 -8.53 -22.61 18.75
CA ASN A 70 -9.02 -21.80 19.88
C ASN A 70 -9.85 -20.60 19.41
N CYS A 71 -9.45 -19.96 18.31
CA CYS A 71 -10.18 -18.83 17.71
C CYS A 71 -11.30 -19.25 16.75
N ASN A 72 -11.66 -20.54 16.69
CA ASN A 72 -12.69 -21.10 15.81
C ASN A 72 -12.50 -20.79 14.31
N LYS A 73 -11.26 -20.59 13.86
CA LYS A 73 -10.92 -20.33 12.43
C LYS A 73 -10.71 -21.65 11.69
N VAL A 74 -11.82 -22.31 11.35
CA VAL A 74 -11.86 -23.67 10.76
C VAL A 74 -11.00 -23.81 9.52
N GLU A 75 -11.15 -22.88 8.60
CA GLU A 75 -10.40 -22.83 7.36
C GLU A 75 -8.89 -22.77 7.62
N SER A 76 -8.44 -21.79 8.42
CA SER A 76 -7.03 -21.67 8.79
C SER A 76 -6.50 -22.92 9.50
N TYR A 77 -7.31 -23.59 10.32
CA TYR A 77 -6.93 -24.86 10.94
C TYR A 77 -6.61 -25.94 9.89
N PHE A 78 -7.47 -26.13 8.89
CA PHE A 78 -7.23 -27.12 7.83
C PHE A 78 -5.98 -26.78 7.02
N PHE A 79 -5.79 -25.51 6.64
CA PHE A 79 -4.59 -25.07 5.93
C PHE A 79 -3.31 -25.42 6.70
N TRP A 80 -3.20 -25.02 7.97
CA TRP A 80 -1.99 -25.29 8.76
C TRP A 80 -1.76 -26.78 9.03
N LYS A 81 -2.84 -27.57 9.15
CA LYS A 81 -2.74 -29.03 9.26
C LYS A 81 -2.21 -29.67 7.98
N ILE A 82 -2.65 -29.19 6.82
CA ILE A 82 -2.13 -29.64 5.53
C ILE A 82 -0.65 -29.26 5.40
N MET A 83 -0.28 -28.01 5.71
CA MET A 83 1.14 -27.58 5.72
C MET A 83 2.01 -28.41 6.66
N ASP A 84 1.52 -28.78 7.86
CA ASP A 84 2.25 -29.67 8.78
C ASP A 84 2.55 -31.04 8.18
N LEU A 85 1.54 -31.64 7.51
CA LEU A 85 1.69 -32.92 6.83
C LEU A 85 2.75 -32.84 5.72
N PHE A 86 2.63 -31.83 4.85
CA PHE A 86 3.58 -31.58 3.78
C PHE A 86 5.00 -31.34 4.29
N CYS A 87 5.17 -30.50 5.32
CA CYS A 87 6.47 -30.26 5.92
C CYS A 87 7.05 -31.56 6.50
N ARG A 88 6.30 -32.34 7.28
CA ARG A 88 6.79 -33.60 7.89
C ARG A 88 7.23 -34.63 6.84
N GLN A 89 6.51 -34.71 5.73
CA GLN A 89 6.79 -35.68 4.65
C GLN A 89 7.67 -35.12 3.52
N ASN A 90 8.33 -33.97 3.71
CA ASN A 90 9.21 -33.35 2.71
C ASN A 90 8.52 -33.17 1.35
N GLY A 91 7.26 -32.72 1.35
CA GLY A 91 6.50 -32.48 0.12
C GLY A 91 5.90 -33.74 -0.54
N LYS A 92 6.29 -34.95 -0.12
CA LYS A 92 5.85 -36.24 -0.67
C LYS A 92 4.58 -36.75 0.02
N VAL A 93 3.49 -36.00 -0.12
CA VAL A 93 2.18 -36.33 0.45
C VAL A 93 1.25 -36.88 -0.62
N MET A 94 0.58 -37.99 -0.31
CA MET A 94 -0.49 -38.56 -1.15
C MET A 94 -1.83 -37.87 -0.87
N MET A 95 -2.67 -37.73 -1.90
CA MET A 95 -4.00 -37.12 -1.75
C MET A 95 -4.89 -37.84 -0.73
N CYS A 96 -4.77 -39.16 -0.60
CA CYS A 96 -5.52 -39.96 0.37
C CYS A 96 -5.14 -39.63 1.83
N GLU A 97 -3.90 -39.21 2.09
CA GLU A 97 -3.46 -38.77 3.42
C GLU A 97 -4.07 -37.42 3.79
N VAL A 98 -4.18 -36.51 2.82
CA VAL A 98 -4.92 -35.26 2.97
C VAL A 98 -6.41 -35.54 3.23
N ALA A 99 -7.00 -36.50 2.52
CA ALA A 99 -8.40 -36.90 2.73
C ALA A 99 -8.65 -37.41 4.16
N ALA A 100 -7.77 -38.29 4.66
CA ALA A 100 -7.85 -38.80 6.03
C ALA A 100 -7.76 -37.68 7.07
N LEU A 101 -6.90 -36.68 6.82
CA LEU A 101 -6.77 -35.49 7.66
C LEU A 101 -8.06 -34.65 7.67
N LEU A 102 -8.66 -34.40 6.49
CA LEU A 102 -9.90 -33.65 6.37
C LEU A 102 -11.05 -34.33 7.12
N LEU A 103 -11.21 -35.66 6.97
CA LEU A 103 -12.24 -36.43 7.67
C LEU A 103 -12.07 -36.39 9.19
N LYS A 104 -10.84 -36.56 9.69
CA LYS A 104 -10.54 -36.50 11.12
C LYS A 104 -10.79 -35.09 11.69
N GLY A 105 -10.36 -34.05 10.98
CA GLY A 105 -10.60 -32.66 11.35
C GLY A 105 -12.09 -32.31 11.36
N TYR A 106 -12.84 -32.79 10.36
CA TYR A 106 -14.29 -32.62 10.27
C TYR A 106 -14.99 -33.17 11.53
N GLY A 107 -14.69 -34.41 11.94
CA GLY A 107 -15.28 -35.02 13.13
C GLY A 107 -14.97 -34.26 14.43
N LEU A 108 -13.73 -33.80 14.59
CA LEU A 108 -13.29 -33.03 15.77
C LEU A 108 -13.98 -31.66 15.84
N LEU A 109 -14.03 -30.93 14.73
CA LEU A 109 -14.65 -29.61 14.67
C LEU A 109 -16.18 -29.69 14.74
N TRP A 110 -16.77 -30.75 14.21
CA TRP A 110 -18.20 -31.02 14.36
C TRP A 110 -18.59 -31.12 15.84
N ALA A 111 -17.85 -31.90 16.63
CA ALA A 111 -18.10 -32.06 18.06
C ALA A 111 -17.97 -30.72 18.83
N LYS A 112 -17.06 -29.83 18.40
CA LYS A 112 -16.77 -28.56 19.06
C LYS A 112 -17.68 -27.40 18.63
N LEU A 113 -18.14 -27.37 17.38
CA LEU A 113 -18.77 -26.19 16.74
C LEU A 113 -20.20 -26.43 16.22
N ALA A 114 -20.85 -27.54 16.59
CA ALA A 114 -22.18 -27.93 16.10
C ALA A 114 -23.31 -26.88 16.27
N LYS A 115 -23.13 -25.86 17.13
CA LYS A 115 -24.16 -24.86 17.49
C LYS A 115 -23.95 -23.46 16.89
N VAL A 116 -22.90 -23.23 16.10
CA VAL A 116 -22.55 -21.90 15.55
C VAL A 116 -23.19 -21.68 14.17
N LYS A 117 -23.84 -20.52 13.95
CA LYS A 117 -24.56 -20.21 12.68
C LYS A 117 -23.65 -20.16 11.44
N ASP A 118 -22.39 -19.71 11.58
CA ASP A 118 -21.39 -19.71 10.50
C ASP A 118 -20.86 -21.10 10.11
N ALA A 119 -21.38 -22.18 10.70
CA ALA A 119 -20.92 -23.54 10.43
C ALA A 119 -21.29 -24.08 9.03
N GLN A 120 -21.99 -23.33 8.19
CA GLN A 120 -22.45 -23.82 6.87
C GLN A 120 -21.40 -23.71 5.76
N THR A 121 -20.52 -22.69 5.78
CA THR A 121 -19.56 -22.42 4.69
C THR A 121 -18.49 -23.51 4.55
N TRP A 122 -17.87 -23.94 5.65
CA TRP A 122 -16.80 -24.94 5.58
C TRP A 122 -17.31 -26.37 5.32
N LYS A 123 -18.57 -26.65 5.68
CA LYS A 123 -19.23 -27.93 5.39
C LYS A 123 -19.51 -28.10 3.90
N ALA A 124 -19.70 -27.00 3.18
CA ALA A 124 -20.00 -27.01 1.75
C ALA A 124 -18.85 -27.57 0.90
N TRP A 125 -17.60 -27.48 1.36
CA TRP A 125 -16.42 -27.92 0.60
C TRP A 125 -15.63 -29.06 1.26
N CYS A 126 -15.60 -29.16 2.60
CA CYS A 126 -14.68 -30.08 3.28
C CYS A 126 -14.97 -31.57 3.02
N LEU A 127 -16.23 -32.03 3.18
CA LEU A 127 -16.60 -33.41 2.89
C LEU A 127 -16.56 -33.76 1.40
N PRO A 128 -17.05 -32.90 0.48
CA PRO A 128 -16.89 -33.15 -0.95
C PRO A 128 -15.43 -33.28 -1.38
N LEU A 129 -14.54 -32.40 -0.87
CA LEU A 129 -13.12 -32.47 -1.16
C LEU A 129 -12.51 -33.77 -0.62
N ALA A 130 -12.81 -34.15 0.62
CA ALA A 130 -12.31 -35.40 1.18
C ALA A 130 -12.75 -36.64 0.40
N ARG A 131 -13.99 -36.66 -0.10
CA ARG A 131 -14.49 -37.75 -0.97
C ARG A 131 -13.76 -37.78 -2.31
N LEU A 132 -13.54 -36.62 -2.92
CA LEU A 132 -12.80 -36.49 -4.17
C LEU A 132 -11.35 -36.96 -4.02
N LEU A 133 -10.71 -36.65 -2.90
CA LEU A 133 -9.33 -37.09 -2.62
C LEU A 133 -9.21 -38.59 -2.26
N CYS A 134 -10.33 -39.28 -2.01
CA CYS A 134 -10.38 -40.72 -1.76
C CYS A 134 -10.73 -41.55 -3.01
N SER A 135 -11.01 -40.94 -4.16
CA SER A 135 -11.36 -41.71 -5.36
C SER A 135 -10.16 -42.50 -5.89
N ALA A 136 -10.45 -43.48 -6.76
CA ALA A 136 -9.48 -44.45 -7.29
C ALA A 136 -9.05 -44.18 -8.75
N ALA A 137 -9.25 -42.96 -9.24
CA ALA A 137 -8.78 -42.53 -10.56
C ALA A 137 -7.23 -42.46 -10.67
N PRO A 138 -6.68 -42.27 -11.88
CA PRO A 138 -5.28 -41.92 -12.07
C PRO A 138 -4.93 -40.55 -11.47
N ASP A 139 -3.66 -40.36 -11.07
CA ASP A 139 -3.20 -39.15 -10.36
C ASP A 139 -3.48 -37.83 -11.12
N ASP A 140 -3.35 -37.82 -12.45
CA ASP A 140 -3.59 -36.63 -13.27
C ASP A 140 -5.07 -36.26 -13.37
N GLU A 141 -5.95 -37.25 -13.53
CA GLU A 141 -7.40 -37.03 -13.57
C GLU A 141 -7.92 -36.56 -12.20
N HIS A 142 -7.39 -37.14 -11.12
CA HIS A 142 -7.67 -36.68 -9.77
C HIS A 142 -7.23 -35.24 -9.55
N ARG A 143 -6.01 -34.90 -9.96
CA ARG A 143 -5.47 -33.55 -9.82
C ARG A 143 -6.34 -32.54 -10.55
N GLU A 144 -6.75 -32.82 -11.78
CA GLU A 144 -7.59 -31.91 -12.56
C GLU A 144 -9.00 -31.77 -11.95
N ALA A 145 -9.57 -32.84 -11.42
CA ALA A 145 -10.85 -32.77 -10.74
C ALA A 145 -10.79 -31.89 -9.48
N VAL A 146 -9.70 -31.94 -8.71
CA VAL A 146 -9.47 -31.07 -7.53
C VAL A 146 -9.32 -29.61 -7.95
N ILE A 147 -8.62 -29.33 -9.07
CA ILE A 147 -8.49 -27.98 -9.63
C ILE A 147 -9.86 -27.44 -10.03
N LYS A 148 -10.66 -28.22 -10.75
CA LYS A 148 -12.02 -27.84 -11.17
C LYS A 148 -12.94 -27.56 -9.99
N MET A 149 -12.83 -28.33 -8.91
CA MET A 149 -13.53 -28.04 -7.66
C MET A 149 -13.07 -26.70 -7.05
N GLY A 150 -11.76 -26.41 -7.09
CA GLY A 150 -11.21 -25.12 -6.68
C GLY A 150 -11.79 -23.95 -7.50
N ASP A 151 -11.84 -24.08 -8.82
CA ASP A 151 -12.39 -23.06 -9.72
C ASP A 151 -13.89 -22.80 -9.43
N ASP A 152 -14.69 -23.85 -9.21
CA ASP A 152 -16.10 -23.74 -8.82
C ASP A 152 -16.26 -23.01 -7.46
N LEU A 153 -15.46 -23.37 -6.46
CA LEU A 153 -15.48 -22.68 -5.16
C LEU A 153 -15.06 -21.21 -5.27
N ALA A 154 -14.07 -20.89 -6.09
CA ALA A 154 -13.64 -19.52 -6.35
C ALA A 154 -14.77 -18.71 -6.99
N SER A 155 -15.49 -19.27 -7.96
CA SER A 155 -16.64 -18.62 -8.62
C SER A 155 -17.77 -18.26 -7.63
N ARG A 156 -17.89 -19.03 -6.54
CA ARG A 156 -18.87 -18.82 -5.45
C ARG A 156 -18.34 -17.92 -4.32
N LYS A 157 -17.19 -17.26 -4.53
CA LYS A 157 -16.51 -16.42 -3.52
C LYS A 157 -16.05 -17.18 -2.27
N LEU A 158 -15.88 -18.50 -2.34
CA LEU A 158 -15.32 -19.34 -1.28
C LEU A 158 -13.80 -19.52 -1.50
N THR A 159 -13.06 -18.44 -1.58
CA THR A 159 -11.73 -18.49 -2.21
C THR A 159 -10.64 -19.16 -1.35
N TYR A 160 -10.81 -19.36 -0.05
CA TYR A 160 -9.80 -20.03 0.79
C TYR A 160 -9.99 -21.53 0.74
N ALA A 161 -11.25 -21.96 0.63
CA ALA A 161 -11.57 -23.31 0.21
C ALA A 161 -10.98 -23.62 -1.17
N ALA A 162 -11.09 -22.68 -2.13
CA ALA A 162 -10.44 -22.80 -3.44
C ALA A 162 -8.92 -22.89 -3.31
N HIS A 163 -8.28 -22.01 -2.52
CA HIS A 163 -6.85 -22.06 -2.25
C HIS A 163 -6.41 -23.39 -1.63
N ILE A 164 -7.18 -23.97 -0.71
CA ILE A 164 -6.89 -25.29 -0.17
C ILE A 164 -6.90 -26.34 -1.29
N CYS A 165 -7.84 -26.28 -2.24
CA CYS A 165 -7.85 -27.18 -3.40
C CYS A 165 -6.58 -26.99 -4.25
N TYR A 166 -6.20 -25.75 -4.56
CA TYR A 166 -5.00 -25.44 -5.34
C TYR A 166 -3.70 -25.89 -4.65
N VAL A 167 -3.62 -25.71 -3.33
CA VAL A 167 -2.50 -26.18 -2.51
C VAL A 167 -2.39 -27.71 -2.55
N VAL A 168 -3.51 -28.42 -2.39
CA VAL A 168 -3.55 -29.89 -2.43
C VAL A 168 -3.19 -30.43 -3.81
N ALA A 169 -3.65 -29.76 -4.87
CA ALA A 169 -3.33 -30.08 -6.26
C ALA A 169 -1.95 -29.56 -6.72
N LYS A 170 -1.18 -28.90 -5.83
CA LYS A 170 0.14 -28.28 -6.14
C LYS A 170 0.09 -27.40 -7.39
N VAL A 171 -0.89 -26.50 -7.44
CA VAL A 171 -1.04 -25.53 -8.53
C VAL A 171 0.00 -24.43 -8.39
N GLU A 172 0.52 -23.93 -9.51
CA GLU A 172 1.44 -22.80 -9.56
C GLU A 172 0.73 -21.51 -9.13
N LEU A 173 1.39 -20.73 -8.26
CA LEU A 173 0.86 -19.46 -7.78
C LEU A 173 0.76 -18.43 -8.92
N GLY A 174 -0.35 -17.70 -9.00
CA GLY A 174 -0.61 -16.72 -10.07
C GLY A 174 -1.16 -17.33 -11.37
N SER A 175 -1.20 -18.66 -11.50
CA SER A 175 -1.77 -19.33 -12.70
C SER A 175 -3.30 -19.22 -12.82
N ARG A 176 -3.98 -18.78 -11.76
CA ARG A 176 -5.43 -18.61 -11.70
C ARG A 176 -5.77 -17.23 -11.15
N ARG A 177 -6.80 -16.59 -11.72
CA ARG A 177 -7.26 -15.22 -11.39
C ARG A 177 -7.48 -14.96 -9.90
N HIS A 178 -7.83 -15.99 -9.14
CA HIS A 178 -8.11 -15.89 -7.71
C HIS A 178 -7.07 -16.61 -6.86
N PHE A 179 -5.84 -16.86 -7.35
CA PHE A 179 -4.80 -17.58 -6.62
C PHE A 179 -3.46 -16.83 -6.63
N GLU A 180 -3.42 -15.71 -5.88
CA GLU A 180 -2.23 -14.86 -5.75
C GLU A 180 -1.60 -14.95 -4.36
N LEU A 181 -2.36 -14.68 -3.29
CA LEU A 181 -1.91 -14.81 -1.91
C LEU A 181 -2.87 -15.66 -1.08
N ILE A 182 -2.35 -16.65 -0.37
CA ILE A 182 -3.18 -17.66 0.30
C ILE A 182 -3.95 -17.05 1.49
N GLY A 183 -5.26 -16.97 1.33
CA GLY A 183 -6.18 -16.42 2.33
C GLY A 183 -6.36 -14.93 2.21
N ASN A 184 -6.03 -14.38 1.05
CA ASN A 184 -6.44 -13.06 0.62
C ASN A 184 -7.38 -13.19 -0.58
N TYR A 185 -8.61 -12.70 -0.44
CA TYR A 185 -9.60 -12.69 -1.52
C TYR A 185 -9.59 -11.28 -2.07
N SER A 186 -9.13 -11.10 -3.31
CA SER A 186 -8.97 -9.78 -3.96
C SER A 186 -8.21 -8.79 -3.08
N VAL A 187 -6.85 -8.78 -3.16
CA VAL A 187 -5.93 -7.94 -2.39
C VAL A 187 -6.67 -6.93 -1.50
N PRO A 188 -6.98 -7.20 -0.21
CA PRO A 188 -7.49 -6.11 0.60
C PRO A 188 -6.71 -5.95 1.91
N LEU A 189 -6.24 -4.72 2.11
CA LEU A 189 -6.74 -3.85 3.18
C LEU A 189 -6.34 -4.20 4.62
N GLY A 190 -5.05 -4.51 4.81
CA GLY A 190 -4.37 -4.43 6.10
C GLY A 190 -3.12 -5.31 6.12
N MET A 191 -1.94 -4.77 6.46
CA MET A 191 -0.72 -5.61 6.42
C MET A 191 -0.71 -6.70 7.49
N SER A 192 -1.61 -6.69 8.48
CA SER A 192 -1.80 -7.87 9.33
C SER A 192 -2.38 -9.05 8.54
N VAL A 193 -3.30 -8.79 7.60
CA VAL A 193 -3.86 -9.79 6.68
C VAL A 193 -2.84 -10.12 5.61
N LEU A 194 -2.14 -9.12 5.05
CA LEU A 194 -1.05 -9.35 4.09
C LEU A 194 0.08 -10.17 4.72
N ALA A 195 0.60 -9.82 5.89
CA ALA A 195 1.65 -10.57 6.58
C ALA A 195 1.18 -11.98 6.96
N LYS A 196 -0.10 -12.17 7.33
CA LYS A 196 -0.66 -13.52 7.52
C LYS A 196 -0.71 -14.28 6.20
N ALA A 197 -1.07 -13.63 5.10
CA ALA A 197 -1.15 -14.23 3.77
C ALA A 197 0.24 -14.53 3.19
N VAL A 198 1.21 -13.62 3.31
CA VAL A 198 2.62 -13.82 2.98
C VAL A 198 3.19 -14.98 3.78
N LYS A 199 2.99 -15.04 5.10
CA LYS A 199 3.45 -16.19 5.92
C LYS A 199 2.86 -17.52 5.46
N ARG A 200 1.56 -17.55 5.10
CA ARG A 200 0.91 -18.76 4.56
C ARG A 200 1.48 -19.12 3.18
N THR A 201 1.60 -18.13 2.30
CA THR A 201 2.06 -18.31 0.92
C THR A 201 3.53 -18.71 0.87
N GLU A 202 4.36 -18.14 1.73
CA GLU A 202 5.76 -18.49 1.89
C GLU A 202 5.92 -19.90 2.48
N THR A 203 5.08 -20.29 3.45
CA THR A 203 5.05 -21.67 3.95
C THR A 203 4.68 -22.65 2.83
N TYR A 204 3.71 -22.29 1.98
CA TYR A 204 3.32 -23.11 0.83
C TYR A 204 4.43 -23.20 -0.22
N GLU A 205 5.08 -22.09 -0.55
CA GLU A 205 6.21 -22.07 -1.48
C GLU A 205 7.35 -22.96 -0.95
N TYR A 206 7.68 -22.88 0.34
CA TYR A 206 8.68 -23.76 0.95
C TYR A 206 8.30 -25.25 0.80
N VAL A 207 7.01 -25.59 0.96
CA VAL A 207 6.51 -26.95 0.74
C VAL A 207 6.66 -27.40 -0.72
N LEU A 208 6.35 -26.53 -1.68
CA LEU A 208 6.54 -26.83 -3.10
C LEU A 208 8.03 -27.01 -3.43
N TRP A 209 8.88 -26.17 -2.86
CA TRP A 209 10.33 -26.24 -3.00
C TRP A 209 10.88 -27.57 -2.47
N LEU A 210 10.37 -28.10 -1.36
CA LEU A 210 10.75 -29.43 -0.85
C LEU A 210 10.50 -30.58 -1.87
N THR A 211 9.55 -30.40 -2.79
CA THR A 211 9.25 -31.40 -3.82
C THR A 211 10.02 -31.16 -5.12
N SER A 212 10.07 -29.91 -5.56
CA SER A 212 10.52 -29.52 -6.92
C SER A 212 11.91 -28.89 -6.96
N GLY A 213 12.43 -28.43 -5.82
CA GLY A 213 13.65 -27.63 -5.72
C GLY A 213 13.51 -26.21 -6.27
N GLN A 214 12.32 -25.78 -6.68
CA GLN A 214 12.08 -24.51 -7.36
C GLN A 214 11.18 -23.57 -6.55
N ALA A 215 11.51 -22.28 -6.57
CA ALA A 215 10.71 -21.20 -6.01
C ALA A 215 9.56 -20.81 -6.98
N GLN A 216 8.58 -20.04 -6.49
CA GLN A 216 7.45 -19.59 -7.30
C GLN A 216 7.70 -18.18 -7.86
N PRO A 217 7.85 -17.98 -9.18
CA PRO A 217 8.19 -16.67 -9.75
C PRO A 217 7.20 -15.57 -9.37
N SER A 218 5.90 -15.86 -9.48
CA SER A 218 4.79 -14.92 -9.22
C SER A 218 4.75 -14.43 -7.77
N PHE A 219 5.39 -15.14 -6.83
CA PHE A 219 5.41 -14.75 -5.43
C PHE A 219 6.54 -13.77 -5.08
N GLN A 220 7.60 -13.71 -5.90
CA GLN A 220 8.82 -12.97 -5.55
C GLN A 220 8.58 -11.47 -5.39
N ILE A 221 7.60 -10.91 -6.12
CA ILE A 221 7.18 -9.50 -5.94
C ILE A 221 6.68 -9.22 -4.53
N PHE A 222 5.82 -10.09 -3.99
CA PHE A 222 5.28 -9.94 -2.65
C PHE A 222 6.36 -10.15 -1.57
N LYS A 223 7.34 -11.03 -1.82
CA LYS A 223 8.51 -11.18 -0.95
C LYS A 223 9.40 -9.94 -0.96
N LEU A 224 9.62 -9.32 -2.11
CA LEU A 224 10.38 -8.08 -2.21
C LEU A 224 9.70 -6.96 -1.44
N CYS A 225 8.38 -6.77 -1.62
CA CYS A 225 7.62 -5.80 -0.84
C CYS A 225 7.74 -6.05 0.67
N GLN A 226 7.65 -7.32 1.09
CA GLN A 226 7.81 -7.71 2.49
C GLN A 226 9.23 -7.46 3.02
N ALA A 227 10.26 -7.68 2.20
CA ALA A 227 11.66 -7.44 2.53
C ALA A 227 11.94 -5.94 2.67
N THR A 228 11.46 -5.11 1.74
CA THR A 228 11.55 -3.64 1.83
C THR A 228 10.91 -3.12 3.11
N ARG A 229 9.74 -3.66 3.48
CA ARG A 229 9.07 -3.30 4.74
C ARG A 229 9.92 -3.65 5.97
N LEU A 230 10.43 -4.89 6.05
CA LEU A 230 11.27 -5.34 7.16
C LEU A 230 12.56 -4.53 7.27
N ALA A 231 13.19 -4.24 6.13
CA ALA A 231 14.37 -3.39 6.05
C ALA A 231 14.10 -2.00 6.65
N ASN A 232 12.99 -1.37 6.27
CA ASN A 232 12.61 -0.05 6.79
C ASN A 232 12.31 -0.09 8.30
N GLU A 233 11.61 -1.12 8.80
CA GLU A 233 11.34 -1.29 10.24
C GLU A 233 12.62 -1.44 11.08
N HIS A 234 13.63 -2.16 10.57
CA HIS A 234 14.90 -2.39 11.27
C HIS A 234 15.87 -1.20 11.20
N LEU A 235 15.91 -0.51 10.05
CA LEU A 235 16.69 0.73 9.86
C LEU A 235 16.24 1.82 10.85
N VAL A 236 14.93 1.96 11.07
CA VAL A 236 14.35 2.90 12.04
C VAL A 236 14.75 2.57 13.49
N ARG A 237 14.94 1.29 13.81
CA ARG A 237 15.33 0.81 15.16
C ARG A 237 16.84 0.79 15.40
N LEU A 238 17.65 1.31 14.47
CA LEU A 238 19.13 1.29 14.49
C LEU A 238 19.74 -0.12 14.69
N ASN A 239 18.98 -1.16 14.39
CA ASN A 239 19.40 -2.54 14.55
C ASN A 239 19.50 -3.18 13.17
N PHE A 240 20.70 -3.16 12.57
CA PHE A 240 20.97 -3.96 11.39
C PHE A 240 20.90 -5.45 11.75
N SER A 241 19.91 -6.15 11.21
CA SER A 241 19.83 -7.61 11.34
C SER A 241 20.37 -8.26 10.06
N ALA A 242 21.20 -9.29 10.20
CA ALA A 242 21.67 -10.09 9.06
C ALA A 242 20.52 -10.75 8.27
N HIS A 243 19.32 -10.85 8.87
CA HIS A 243 18.14 -11.48 8.28
C HIS A 243 17.54 -10.72 7.10
N ASP A 244 17.73 -9.41 6.98
CA ASP A 244 17.13 -8.62 5.88
C ASP A 244 17.87 -8.83 4.55
N SER A 245 19.19 -9.06 4.61
CA SER A 245 20.01 -9.46 3.46
C SER A 245 19.66 -10.88 2.97
N GLU A 246 19.24 -11.77 3.86
CA GLU A 246 18.81 -13.13 3.50
C GLU A 246 17.55 -13.14 2.61
N TYR A 247 16.62 -12.19 2.80
CA TYR A 247 15.46 -12.06 1.91
C TYR A 247 15.91 -11.69 0.49
N CYS A 248 16.83 -10.74 0.36
CA CYS A 248 17.38 -10.34 -0.93
C CYS A 248 18.09 -11.50 -1.62
N GLU A 249 18.88 -12.29 -0.88
CA GLU A 249 19.53 -13.50 -1.39
C GLU A 249 18.52 -14.54 -1.89
N VAL A 250 17.48 -14.84 -1.10
CA VAL A 250 16.44 -15.83 -1.46
C VAL A 250 15.68 -15.39 -2.72
N ILE A 251 15.28 -14.12 -2.79
CA ILE A 251 14.59 -13.56 -3.96
C ILE A 251 15.51 -13.62 -5.18
N THR A 252 16.77 -13.23 -5.03
CA THR A 252 17.76 -13.22 -6.12
C THR A 252 17.93 -14.61 -6.73
N ARG A 253 18.04 -15.67 -5.91
CA ARG A 253 18.12 -17.06 -6.40
C ARG A 253 16.91 -17.44 -7.24
N ALA A 254 15.71 -17.06 -6.81
CA ALA A 254 14.48 -17.33 -7.56
C ALA A 254 14.47 -16.57 -8.89
N VAL A 255 14.90 -15.30 -8.90
CA VAL A 255 15.00 -14.46 -10.10
C VAL A 255 15.96 -15.04 -11.13
N ILE A 256 17.14 -15.48 -10.70
CA ILE A 256 18.15 -16.09 -11.57
C ILE A 256 17.65 -17.41 -12.17
N THR A 257 16.82 -18.16 -11.44
CA THR A 257 16.23 -19.42 -11.93
C THR A 257 15.18 -19.16 -13.02
N PHE A 258 14.50 -18.01 -13.00
CA PHE A 258 13.39 -17.70 -13.92
C PHE A 258 13.52 -16.30 -14.56
N PRO A 259 14.61 -16.01 -15.28
CA PRO A 259 14.92 -14.67 -15.76
C PRO A 259 13.87 -14.13 -16.73
N ASP A 260 13.22 -14.99 -17.52
CA ASP A 260 12.23 -14.57 -18.53
C ASP A 260 10.89 -14.16 -17.93
N ARG A 261 10.57 -14.62 -16.71
CA ARG A 261 9.30 -14.30 -16.02
C ARG A 261 9.42 -13.07 -15.11
N ILE A 262 10.61 -12.50 -15.00
CA ILE A 262 10.91 -11.38 -14.12
C ILE A 262 11.24 -10.13 -14.95
N THR A 263 10.58 -9.02 -14.61
CA THR A 263 10.76 -7.74 -15.30
C THR A 263 12.10 -7.09 -14.96
N ARG A 264 12.58 -6.21 -15.84
CA ARG A 264 13.81 -5.43 -15.59
C ARG A 264 13.65 -4.52 -14.37
N SER A 265 12.53 -3.81 -14.25
CA SER A 265 12.25 -2.91 -13.12
C SER A 265 12.25 -3.65 -11.78
N PHE A 266 11.79 -4.90 -11.74
CA PHE A 266 11.88 -5.74 -10.53
C PHE A 266 13.33 -5.98 -10.09
N ILE A 267 14.23 -6.26 -11.04
CA ILE A 267 15.65 -6.50 -10.78
C ILE A 267 16.34 -5.21 -10.30
N GLU A 268 15.99 -4.06 -10.87
CA GLU A 268 16.50 -2.75 -10.44
C GLU A 268 16.10 -2.45 -8.99
N TRP A 269 14.84 -2.71 -8.64
CA TRP A 269 14.35 -2.56 -7.27
C TRP A 269 15.06 -3.49 -6.27
N LEU A 270 15.23 -4.76 -6.64
CA LEU A 270 15.95 -5.72 -5.80
C LEU A 270 17.43 -5.30 -5.62
N LEU A 271 18.08 -4.78 -6.66
CA LEU A 271 19.44 -4.24 -6.58
C LEU A 271 19.52 -3.04 -5.65
N LEU A 272 18.60 -2.09 -5.77
CA LEU A 272 18.54 -0.90 -4.90
C LEU A 272 18.38 -1.29 -3.43
N LEU A 273 17.44 -2.18 -3.12
CA LEU A 273 17.24 -2.67 -1.75
C LEU A 273 18.49 -3.41 -1.24
N SER A 274 19.08 -4.28 -2.06
CA SER A 274 20.27 -5.04 -1.69
C SER A 274 21.46 -4.14 -1.39
N CYS A 275 21.68 -3.08 -2.20
CA CYS A 275 22.76 -2.12 -1.98
C CYS A 275 22.57 -1.33 -0.68
N LYS A 276 21.32 -1.00 -0.33
CA LYS A 276 21.00 -0.28 0.91
C LYS A 276 21.26 -1.11 2.16
N LEU A 277 21.01 -2.41 2.09
CA LEU A 277 21.20 -3.34 3.20
C LEU A 277 22.65 -3.82 3.35
N GLN A 278 23.50 -3.56 2.36
CA GLN A 278 24.89 -4.00 2.38
C GLN A 278 25.76 -3.06 3.23
N ASP A 279 26.63 -3.64 4.05
CA ASP A 279 27.68 -2.90 4.74
C ASP A 279 28.70 -2.38 3.71
N LYS A 280 28.96 -1.07 3.72
CA LYS A 280 29.90 -0.40 2.82
C LYS A 280 31.34 -0.93 2.93
N ASN A 281 31.68 -1.59 4.04
CA ASN A 281 33.01 -2.14 4.29
C ASN A 281 33.12 -3.65 4.00
N ALA A 282 32.02 -4.32 3.63
CA ALA A 282 31.99 -5.77 3.39
C ALA A 282 32.19 -6.12 1.91
N GLU A 283 32.86 -7.24 1.65
CA GLU A 283 33.04 -7.78 0.30
C GLU A 283 31.68 -8.16 -0.31
N GLU A 284 31.50 -7.85 -1.60
CA GLU A 284 30.23 -8.07 -2.29
C GLU A 284 29.91 -9.56 -2.43
N PRO A 285 28.73 -10.02 -1.96
CA PRO A 285 28.35 -11.42 -2.03
C PRO A 285 28.11 -11.88 -3.48
N GLU A 286 28.37 -13.17 -3.73
CA GLU A 286 28.29 -13.77 -5.07
C GLU A 286 26.91 -13.58 -5.74
N TRP A 287 25.83 -13.77 -4.98
CA TRP A 287 24.46 -13.60 -5.50
C TRP A 287 24.17 -12.17 -6.00
N LEU A 288 24.77 -11.15 -5.38
CA LEU A 288 24.57 -9.76 -5.78
C LEU A 288 25.34 -9.45 -7.07
N ARG A 289 26.54 -10.03 -7.23
CA ARG A 289 27.30 -9.97 -8.48
C ARG A 289 26.55 -10.63 -9.64
N GLU A 290 25.94 -11.79 -9.39
CA GLU A 290 25.10 -12.48 -10.38
C GLU A 290 23.85 -11.66 -10.75
N LEU A 291 23.20 -11.03 -9.77
CA LEU A 291 22.05 -10.15 -10.02
C LEU A 291 22.42 -8.94 -10.90
N ARG A 292 23.56 -8.30 -10.62
CA ARG A 292 24.09 -7.21 -11.47
C ARG A 292 24.41 -7.71 -12.87
N GLN A 293 24.93 -8.92 -13.01
CA GLN A 293 25.20 -9.51 -14.32
C GLN A 293 23.90 -9.73 -15.10
N LEU A 294 22.86 -10.28 -14.45
CA LEU A 294 21.55 -10.49 -15.06
C LEU A 294 20.90 -9.16 -15.48
N HIS A 295 21.00 -8.13 -14.63
CA HIS A 295 20.54 -6.77 -14.96
C HIS A 295 21.24 -6.23 -16.21
N ARG A 296 22.58 -6.35 -16.28
CA ARG A 296 23.37 -5.96 -17.45
C ARG A 296 22.98 -6.72 -18.72
N THR A 297 22.71 -8.02 -18.62
CA THR A 297 22.25 -8.82 -19.76
C THR A 297 20.87 -8.38 -20.24
N LYS A 298 19.92 -8.11 -19.32
CA LYS A 298 18.59 -7.59 -19.71
C LYS A 298 18.66 -6.18 -20.28
N LEU A 299 19.53 -5.32 -19.76
CA LEU A 299 19.87 -4.01 -20.32
C LEU A 299 20.42 -4.13 -21.74
N ALA A 300 21.38 -5.02 -21.97
CA ALA A 300 21.95 -5.25 -23.29
C ALA A 300 20.90 -5.77 -24.27
N ASN A 301 20.00 -6.66 -23.84
CA ASN A 301 18.92 -7.18 -24.69
C ASN A 301 17.84 -6.13 -24.98
N ALA A 302 17.50 -5.27 -24.02
CA ALA A 302 16.61 -4.13 -24.23
C ALA A 302 17.24 -3.14 -25.19
N ASN A 303 18.53 -2.79 -24.99
CA ASN A 303 19.27 -1.96 -25.91
C ASN A 303 19.39 -2.60 -27.30
N ILE A 304 19.45 -3.93 -27.45
CA ILE A 304 19.43 -4.59 -28.77
C ILE A 304 18.05 -4.46 -29.43
N SER A 305 16.96 -4.56 -28.65
CA SER A 305 15.59 -4.30 -29.13
C SER A 305 15.42 -2.83 -29.56
N ASP A 306 15.89 -1.91 -28.71
CA ASP A 306 15.89 -0.47 -28.97
C ASP A 306 16.83 -0.11 -30.13
N VAL A 307 17.95 -0.83 -30.31
CA VAL A 307 18.88 -0.67 -31.45
C VAL A 307 18.30 -1.26 -32.73
N LEU A 308 17.45 -2.30 -32.68
CA LEU A 308 16.70 -2.82 -33.83
C LEU A 308 15.58 -1.86 -34.26
N GLU A 309 14.93 -1.19 -33.30
CA GLU A 309 13.96 -0.11 -33.58
C GLU A 309 14.65 1.20 -34.00
N GLN A 310 15.82 1.53 -33.45
CA GLN A 310 16.63 2.69 -33.81
C GLN A 310 17.41 2.49 -35.13
N HIS A 311 17.79 1.26 -35.53
CA HIS A 311 18.40 1.00 -36.84
C HIS A 311 17.46 1.27 -38.02
N VAL A 312 16.15 1.31 -37.78
CA VAL A 312 15.15 1.77 -38.77
C VAL A 312 15.02 3.30 -38.77
N ALA A 313 15.49 3.99 -37.71
CA ALA A 313 15.22 5.40 -37.46
C ALA A 313 16.45 6.34 -37.49
N SER A 314 17.70 5.85 -37.52
CA SER A 314 18.88 6.73 -37.41
C SER A 314 20.07 6.36 -38.29
N THR A 315 19.91 6.45 -39.61
CA THR A 315 20.98 7.02 -40.44
C THR A 315 21.07 8.53 -40.16
N SER A 316 21.89 8.97 -39.19
CA SER A 316 22.64 10.24 -39.24
C SER A 316 23.28 10.63 -37.90
N HIS A 317 24.61 10.61 -37.90
CA HIS A 317 25.59 11.46 -37.19
C HIS A 317 25.68 11.51 -35.65
N ASP A 318 26.72 10.82 -35.18
CA ASP A 318 27.94 11.30 -34.50
C ASP A 318 27.87 12.21 -33.27
N VAL A 319 28.54 11.69 -32.24
CA VAL A 319 28.76 12.17 -30.88
C VAL A 319 30.11 12.88 -30.78
N SER A 320 30.24 13.85 -29.86
CA SER A 320 31.49 14.06 -29.14
C SER A 320 31.25 14.49 -27.69
N VAL A 321 31.98 13.84 -26.77
CA VAL A 321 31.98 13.95 -25.30
C VAL A 321 33.23 14.71 -24.83
N SER A 322 33.14 15.47 -23.73
CA SER A 322 34.29 15.70 -22.83
C SER A 322 33.89 16.17 -21.41
N GLU A 323 34.07 15.24 -20.45
CA GLU A 323 34.64 15.29 -19.08
C GLU A 323 34.52 16.51 -18.11
N ILE A 324 33.82 16.24 -16.99
CA ILE A 324 34.18 16.26 -15.53
C ILE A 324 35.00 17.43 -14.93
N GLN A 325 34.44 18.08 -13.89
CA GLN A 325 35.20 18.44 -12.67
C GLN A 325 34.35 18.63 -11.40
N GLU A 326 34.86 18.10 -10.27
CA GLU A 326 34.30 18.08 -8.90
C GLU A 326 34.39 19.44 -8.16
N SER A 327 33.45 19.72 -7.23
CA SER A 327 33.75 20.54 -6.03
C SER A 327 32.78 20.38 -4.84
N LYS A 328 33.31 19.77 -3.77
CA LYS A 328 33.12 19.88 -2.30
C LYS A 328 32.03 20.81 -1.69
N ASP A 329 31.11 20.15 -0.97
CA ASP A 329 30.78 20.23 0.47
C ASP A 329 31.00 21.54 1.26
N LYS A 330 29.92 22.05 1.88
CA LYS A 330 29.91 22.91 3.09
C LYS A 330 28.51 22.94 3.72
N SER A 331 28.35 22.26 4.86
CA SER A 331 27.21 22.43 5.77
C SER A 331 27.32 23.77 6.52
N LEU A 332 26.23 24.53 6.61
CA LEU A 332 26.05 25.57 7.64
C LEU A 332 24.71 25.36 8.34
N LYS A 333 24.77 25.15 9.66
CA LYS A 333 23.64 25.27 10.59
C LYS A 333 23.50 26.74 10.96
N VAL A 334 22.27 27.28 10.95
CA VAL A 334 21.94 28.62 11.48
C VAL A 334 20.78 28.50 12.48
N PRO A 335 20.75 29.28 13.58
CA PRO A 335 19.80 29.11 14.67
C PRO A 335 18.45 29.79 14.40
N ILE A 336 17.39 29.18 14.92
CA ILE A 336 16.01 29.68 14.90
C ILE A 336 15.90 30.94 15.77
N THR A 337 15.47 32.06 15.20
CA THR A 337 15.19 33.32 15.90
C THR A 337 13.67 33.48 16.05
N GLN A 338 13.18 33.81 17.25
CA GLN A 338 11.75 33.98 17.55
C GLN A 338 11.16 35.26 16.90
N LEU A 339 10.06 35.11 16.16
CA LEU A 339 9.29 36.17 15.49
C LEU A 339 8.65 37.15 16.50
N GLN A 340 8.85 38.45 16.30
CA GLN A 340 8.15 39.55 17.01
C GLN A 340 6.93 40.03 16.20
N PRO A 341 5.85 40.55 16.85
CA PRO A 341 4.67 41.06 16.16
C PRO A 341 4.93 42.37 15.40
N PRO A 342 4.17 42.64 14.31
CA PRO A 342 4.38 43.80 13.44
C PRO A 342 4.15 45.14 14.14
N GLY A 343 4.91 46.16 13.71
CA GLY A 343 4.90 47.50 14.30
C GLY A 343 3.73 48.40 13.81
N PRO A 344 3.44 49.53 14.49
CA PRO A 344 2.31 50.42 14.17
C PRO A 344 2.34 51.03 12.75
N GLU A 345 3.53 51.18 12.17
CA GLU A 345 3.76 51.80 10.86
C GLU A 345 3.33 50.90 9.70
N GLN A 346 3.52 49.57 9.84
CA GLN A 346 3.14 48.56 8.84
C GLN A 346 1.61 48.44 8.69
N LEU A 347 0.85 48.62 9.78
CA LEU A 347 -0.61 48.62 9.73
C LEU A 347 -1.17 49.82 8.94
N ALA A 348 -0.50 50.98 8.99
CA ALA A 348 -0.99 52.19 8.32
C ALA A 348 -0.86 52.12 6.79
N GLU A 349 0.26 51.58 6.28
CA GLU A 349 0.51 51.39 4.85
C GLU A 349 -0.51 50.44 4.21
N LEU A 350 -0.82 49.34 4.90
CA LEU A 350 -1.82 48.35 4.49
C LEU A 350 -3.23 48.96 4.41
N GLU A 351 -3.61 49.76 5.43
CA GLU A 351 -4.91 50.43 5.44
C GLU A 351 -5.03 51.46 4.31
N GLU A 352 -3.98 52.20 4.02
CA GLU A 352 -3.97 53.20 2.93
C GLU A 352 -4.12 52.54 1.54
N ALA A 353 -3.44 51.42 1.30
CA ALA A 353 -3.52 50.70 0.03
C ALA A 353 -4.88 50.01 -0.22
N LEU A 354 -5.50 49.46 0.83
CA LEU A 354 -6.74 48.69 0.71
C LEU A 354 -8.00 49.55 0.76
N ARG A 355 -8.05 50.56 1.65
CA ARG A 355 -9.26 51.35 1.96
C ARG A 355 -9.97 51.98 0.75
N PRO A 356 -9.29 52.42 -0.33
CA PRO A 356 -9.97 52.98 -1.49
C PRO A 356 -10.82 51.95 -2.28
N ARG A 357 -10.53 50.65 -2.15
CA ARG A 357 -11.10 49.61 -3.03
C ARG A 357 -11.72 48.43 -2.31
N TYR A 358 -11.28 48.14 -1.09
CA TYR A 358 -11.68 46.99 -0.31
C TYR A 358 -11.97 47.38 1.13
N ILE A 359 -13.05 46.83 1.67
CA ILE A 359 -13.37 46.90 3.10
C ILE A 359 -12.85 45.62 3.74
N LYS A 360 -11.82 45.74 4.59
CA LYS A 360 -11.29 44.64 5.41
C LYS A 360 -12.29 44.31 6.51
N GLY A 361 -12.63 43.03 6.62
CA GLY A 361 -13.53 42.47 7.61
C GLY A 361 -12.79 41.70 8.68
N LYS A 362 -13.48 40.71 9.26
CA LYS A 362 -12.90 39.85 10.30
C LYS A 362 -11.79 38.96 9.76
N LEU A 363 -10.88 38.56 10.64
CA LEU A 363 -9.90 37.52 10.38
C LEU A 363 -10.60 36.18 10.12
N LEU A 364 -10.17 35.48 9.07
CA LEU A 364 -10.67 34.15 8.66
C LEU A 364 -9.70 33.04 9.08
N GLY A 365 -8.39 33.28 8.98
CA GLY A 365 -7.36 32.29 9.35
C GLY A 365 -6.00 32.93 9.58
N LYS A 366 -5.15 32.24 10.37
CA LYS A 366 -3.74 32.57 10.59
C LYS A 366 -2.90 31.32 10.41
N GLY A 367 -1.79 31.42 9.69
CA GLY A 367 -0.87 30.30 9.49
C GLY A 367 0.55 30.76 9.15
N GLY A 368 1.44 29.80 8.85
CA GLY A 368 2.82 30.09 8.45
C GLY A 368 2.94 30.92 7.17
N TYR A 369 1.91 30.92 6.33
CA TYR A 369 1.84 31.65 5.05
C TYR A 369 1.16 33.02 5.15
N GLY A 370 0.86 33.49 6.37
CA GLY A 370 0.29 34.82 6.63
C GLY A 370 -1.13 34.81 7.20
N ASP A 371 -1.67 36.02 7.36
CA ASP A 371 -3.01 36.27 7.90
C ASP A 371 -4.03 36.45 6.77
N VAL A 372 -5.18 35.77 6.84
CA VAL A 372 -6.26 35.88 5.85
C VAL A 372 -7.48 36.54 6.47
N TYR A 373 -8.00 37.59 5.83
CA TYR A 373 -9.15 38.38 6.27
C TYR A 373 -10.31 38.29 5.29
N GLU A 374 -11.53 38.41 5.80
CA GLU A 374 -12.69 38.70 4.98
C GLU A 374 -12.50 40.07 4.32
N GLY A 375 -12.92 40.20 3.07
CA GLY A 375 -13.00 41.49 2.39
C GLY A 375 -14.29 41.65 1.61
N THR A 376 -14.65 42.90 1.34
CA THR A 376 -15.71 43.25 0.38
C THR A 376 -15.17 44.30 -0.57
N ARG A 377 -15.20 44.02 -1.87
CA ARG A 377 -14.83 44.97 -2.91
C ARG A 377 -15.88 46.06 -3.01
N ILE A 378 -15.47 47.33 -2.94
CA ILE A 378 -16.37 48.48 -2.86
C ILE A 378 -17.15 48.66 -4.17
N ALA A 379 -16.50 48.40 -5.31
CA ALA A 379 -17.08 48.68 -6.63
C ALA A 379 -18.37 47.90 -6.92
N ASP A 380 -18.48 46.66 -6.45
CA ASP A 380 -19.58 45.74 -6.81
C ASP A 380 -20.12 44.93 -5.62
N GLY A 381 -19.59 45.13 -4.41
CA GLY A 381 -19.96 44.36 -3.23
C GLY A 381 -19.47 42.91 -3.25
N LYS A 382 -18.61 42.51 -4.20
CA LYS A 382 -18.10 41.13 -4.30
C LYS A 382 -17.33 40.77 -3.03
N LYS A 383 -17.64 39.60 -2.47
CA LYS A 383 -16.91 39.02 -1.35
C LYS A 383 -15.53 38.53 -1.82
N VAL A 384 -14.50 38.90 -1.07
CA VAL A 384 -13.10 38.55 -1.35
C VAL A 384 -12.42 38.06 -0.08
N ALA A 385 -11.29 37.39 -0.25
CA ALA A 385 -10.35 37.07 0.82
C ALA A 385 -9.10 37.92 0.63
N ILE A 386 -8.56 38.46 1.72
CA ILE A 386 -7.38 39.33 1.73
C ILE A 386 -6.29 38.60 2.52
N LYS A 387 -5.31 38.02 1.83
CA LYS A 387 -4.14 37.37 2.45
C LYS A 387 -3.01 38.38 2.56
N VAL A 388 -2.41 38.49 3.74
CA VAL A 388 -1.30 39.39 4.06
C VAL A 388 -0.14 38.53 4.54
N ALA A 389 0.95 38.51 3.78
CA ALA A 389 2.15 37.73 4.06
C ALA A 389 3.34 38.67 4.29
N ASP A 390 4.17 38.38 5.30
CA ASP A 390 5.35 39.20 5.62
C ASP A 390 6.56 38.79 4.76
N LYS A 391 7.30 39.79 4.26
CA LYS A 391 8.47 39.59 3.39
C LYS A 391 9.72 39.09 4.11
N ASP A 392 9.80 39.25 5.42
CA ASP A 392 10.98 38.91 6.22
C ASP A 392 10.98 37.43 6.70
N THR A 393 10.13 36.59 6.10
CA THR A 393 10.02 35.16 6.41
C THR A 393 10.84 34.30 5.44
N ASP A 394 11.31 33.12 5.88
CA ASP A 394 12.08 32.18 5.04
C ASP A 394 11.31 31.67 3.79
N SER A 395 10.02 32.01 3.65
CA SER A 395 9.12 31.65 2.54
C SER A 395 9.13 32.63 1.37
N ASN A 396 10.05 33.60 1.34
CA ASN A 396 10.01 34.71 0.39
C ASN A 396 10.81 34.45 -0.92
N ASP A 397 10.76 33.21 -1.42
CA ASP A 397 11.35 32.86 -2.71
C ASP A 397 10.66 33.65 -3.83
N THR A 398 11.44 34.18 -4.75
CA THR A 398 10.94 34.81 -5.98
C THR A 398 11.16 33.88 -7.17
N ILE A 399 10.21 33.89 -8.11
CA ILE A 399 10.34 33.18 -9.38
C ILE A 399 9.98 34.08 -10.56
N ILE A 400 10.52 33.73 -11.72
CA ILE A 400 10.17 34.35 -13.00
C ILE A 400 9.18 33.43 -13.71
N ILE A 401 8.00 33.94 -14.03
CA ILE A 401 7.03 33.20 -14.84
C ILE A 401 7.66 32.91 -16.22
N PRO A 402 7.58 31.67 -16.74
CA PRO A 402 8.12 31.33 -18.05
C PRO A 402 7.63 32.30 -19.15
N GLY A 403 8.57 32.92 -19.86
CA GLY A 403 8.29 33.92 -20.90
C GLY A 403 8.11 35.36 -20.40
N GLN A 404 8.30 35.63 -19.11
CA GLN A 404 8.33 36.97 -18.53
C GLN A 404 9.73 37.32 -18.01
N THR A 405 9.95 38.58 -17.63
CA THR A 405 11.25 39.08 -17.14
C THR A 405 11.21 39.57 -15.70
N GLU A 406 10.02 39.74 -15.13
CA GLU A 406 9.81 40.25 -13.79
C GLU A 406 9.90 39.10 -12.78
N GLU A 407 10.71 39.30 -11.73
CA GLU A 407 10.71 38.44 -10.55
C GLU A 407 9.52 38.78 -9.68
N LEU A 408 8.74 37.76 -9.35
CA LEU A 408 7.54 37.87 -8.55
C LEU A 408 7.66 36.95 -7.34
N PRO A 409 7.04 37.28 -6.20
CA PRO A 409 6.92 36.34 -5.09
C PRO A 409 6.31 35.01 -5.59
N SER A 410 6.89 33.88 -5.16
CA SER A 410 6.57 32.56 -5.71
C SER A 410 5.07 32.28 -5.72
N GLU A 411 4.39 32.46 -4.59
CA GLU A 411 2.96 32.22 -4.49
C GLU A 411 2.15 33.09 -5.46
N VAL A 412 2.49 34.38 -5.58
CA VAL A 412 1.84 35.32 -6.51
C VAL A 412 2.01 34.84 -7.96
N ALA A 413 3.24 34.48 -8.35
CA ALA A 413 3.55 34.02 -9.68
C ALA A 413 2.78 32.74 -10.06
N LEU A 414 2.76 31.75 -9.16
CA LEU A 414 2.05 30.49 -9.37
C LEU A 414 0.54 30.72 -9.45
N MET A 415 -0.03 31.55 -8.57
CA MET A 415 -1.45 31.93 -8.60
C MET A 415 -1.82 32.66 -9.89
N MET A 416 -0.96 33.56 -10.38
CA MET A 416 -1.15 34.22 -11.68
C MET A 416 -1.16 33.21 -12.83
N MET A 417 -0.31 32.19 -12.80
CA MET A 417 -0.27 31.15 -13.84
C MET A 417 -1.55 30.32 -13.88
N VAL A 418 -2.07 29.89 -12.72
CA VAL A 418 -3.33 29.11 -12.66
C VAL A 418 -4.58 29.94 -12.90
N SER A 419 -4.54 31.24 -12.60
CA SER A 419 -5.65 32.20 -12.79
C SER A 419 -5.73 32.80 -14.21
N LYS A 420 -4.83 32.44 -15.13
CA LYS A 420 -4.97 32.83 -16.55
C LYS A 420 -6.17 32.11 -17.20
N PRO A 421 -6.92 32.74 -18.13
CA PRO A 421 -7.94 32.04 -18.90
C PRO A 421 -7.38 30.87 -19.72
N PRO A 422 -8.11 29.74 -19.88
CA PRO A 422 -9.43 29.45 -19.28
C PRO A 422 -9.35 29.21 -17.77
N LEU A 423 -10.31 29.71 -17.01
CA LEU A 423 -10.32 29.54 -15.55
C LEU A 423 -10.73 28.12 -15.15
N CYS A 424 -10.19 27.62 -14.03
CA CYS A 424 -10.66 26.39 -13.40
C CYS A 424 -11.59 26.73 -12.23
N SER A 425 -12.84 26.26 -12.27
CA SER A 425 -13.80 26.53 -11.20
C SER A 425 -13.39 25.95 -9.84
N ASN A 426 -12.48 24.97 -9.83
CA ASN A 426 -12.01 24.26 -8.64
C ASN A 426 -10.70 24.81 -8.06
N ILE A 427 -10.27 26.01 -8.46
CA ILE A 427 -9.14 26.74 -7.87
C ILE A 427 -9.64 28.16 -7.54
N VAL A 428 -9.19 28.72 -6.43
CA VAL A 428 -9.47 30.13 -6.09
C VAL A 428 -8.70 31.06 -7.02
N GLU A 429 -9.41 32.03 -7.60
CA GLU A 429 -8.82 33.03 -8.48
C GLU A 429 -8.07 34.11 -7.68
N LEU A 430 -6.83 34.42 -8.09
CA LEU A 430 -6.16 35.65 -7.69
C LEU A 430 -6.73 36.81 -8.52
N LEU A 431 -7.44 37.71 -7.85
CA LEU A 431 -8.05 38.87 -8.49
C LEU A 431 -7.04 40.01 -8.66
N GLU A 432 -6.20 40.19 -7.65
CA GLU A 432 -5.24 41.29 -7.57
C GLU A 432 -4.21 41.03 -6.47
N TRP A 433 -3.06 41.69 -6.56
CA TRP A 433 -2.07 41.69 -5.49
C TRP A 433 -1.39 43.05 -5.38
N PHE A 434 -0.75 43.31 -4.24
CA PHE A 434 0.00 44.51 -3.95
C PHE A 434 1.36 44.16 -3.36
N ASP A 435 2.38 44.84 -3.87
CA ASP A 435 3.72 44.79 -3.32
C ASP A 435 3.91 45.96 -2.34
N MET A 436 4.00 45.68 -1.05
CA MET A 436 4.19 46.69 0.01
C MET A 436 5.62 46.61 0.55
N SER A 437 6.04 47.59 1.35
CA SER A 437 7.43 47.67 1.84
C SER A 437 7.90 46.41 2.58
N HIS A 438 7.06 45.86 3.45
CA HIS A 438 7.37 44.65 4.26
C HIS A 438 6.39 43.50 4.06
N GLN A 439 5.39 43.66 3.19
CA GLN A 439 4.28 42.72 3.06
C GLN A 439 3.89 42.51 1.61
N ILE A 440 3.35 41.34 1.32
CA ILE A 440 2.66 41.03 0.08
C ILE A 440 1.18 40.85 0.43
N VAL A 441 0.32 41.53 -0.31
CA VAL A 441 -1.13 41.47 -0.10
C VAL A 441 -1.79 40.86 -1.32
N MET A 442 -2.53 39.77 -1.15
CA MET A 442 -3.26 39.09 -2.23
C MET A 442 -4.76 39.19 -2.01
N ILE A 443 -5.48 39.64 -3.05
CA ILE A 443 -6.94 39.70 -3.11
C ILE A 443 -7.43 38.51 -3.93
N MET A 444 -8.19 37.64 -3.27
CA MET A 444 -8.62 36.36 -3.83
C MET A 444 -10.14 36.26 -3.87
N GLU A 445 -10.67 35.44 -4.78
CA GLU A 445 -12.07 35.02 -4.76
C GLU A 445 -12.44 34.43 -3.38
N ARG A 446 -13.61 34.82 -2.83
CA ARG A 446 -14.16 34.19 -1.64
C ARG A 446 -15.57 33.64 -1.92
N PRO A 447 -15.73 32.33 -2.07
CA PRO A 447 -17.03 31.68 -2.12
C PRO A 447 -17.86 31.96 -0.86
N SER A 448 -19.19 31.92 -0.98
CA SER A 448 -20.10 32.12 0.14
C SER A 448 -21.44 31.43 -0.14
N PRO A 449 -21.93 30.54 0.73
CA PRO A 449 -21.27 30.05 1.94
C PRO A 449 -20.02 29.20 1.62
N CYS A 450 -19.05 29.18 2.53
CA CYS A 450 -17.87 28.33 2.43
C CYS A 450 -17.35 27.97 3.82
N MET A 451 -16.65 26.85 3.91
CA MET A 451 -15.87 26.45 5.07
C MET A 451 -14.64 25.65 4.64
N ASP A 452 -13.73 25.43 5.57
CA ASP A 452 -12.59 24.54 5.37
C ASP A 452 -13.06 23.08 5.20
N LEU A 453 -12.44 22.32 4.30
CA LEU A 453 -12.84 20.94 4.06
C LEU A 453 -12.46 20.03 5.24
N SER A 454 -11.38 20.31 5.97
CA SER A 454 -11.03 19.60 7.21
C SER A 454 -12.13 19.80 8.26
N ASP A 455 -12.61 21.04 8.45
CA ASP A 455 -13.76 21.33 9.32
C ASP A 455 -15.03 20.60 8.85
N PHE A 456 -15.29 20.57 7.54
CA PHE A 456 -16.44 19.85 6.99
C PHE A 456 -16.35 18.34 7.26
N ILE A 457 -15.18 17.72 7.06
CA ILE A 457 -14.93 16.30 7.36
C ILE A 457 -15.18 16.02 8.85
N ALA A 458 -14.69 16.89 9.74
CA ALA A 458 -14.92 16.77 11.17
C ALA A 458 -16.42 16.80 11.54
N LEU A 459 -17.22 17.64 10.87
CA LEU A 459 -18.68 17.67 11.03
C LEU A 459 -19.38 16.39 10.52
N GLN A 460 -18.78 15.68 9.57
CA GLN A 460 -19.30 14.41 9.03
C GLN A 460 -18.91 13.18 9.87
N HIS A 461 -18.53 13.35 11.14
CA HIS A 461 -17.99 12.27 12.00
C HIS A 461 -16.63 11.73 11.51
N CYS A 462 -15.80 12.62 10.95
CA CYS A 462 -14.46 12.37 10.45
C CYS A 462 -14.37 11.53 9.17
N CYS A 463 -15.42 10.90 8.67
CA CYS A 463 -15.38 10.17 7.40
C CYS A 463 -16.61 10.46 6.55
N MET A 464 -16.50 10.26 5.24
CA MET A 464 -17.63 10.50 4.33
C MET A 464 -18.01 9.28 3.50
N PRO A 465 -19.30 9.14 3.14
CA PRO A 465 -19.74 8.13 2.22
C PRO A 465 -19.02 8.24 0.88
N GLU A 466 -18.74 7.09 0.27
CA GLU A 466 -18.00 6.98 -0.99
C GLU A 466 -18.59 7.88 -2.10
N ALA A 467 -19.90 8.07 -2.14
CA ALA A 467 -20.55 8.94 -3.12
C ALA A 467 -20.16 10.42 -2.98
N GLN A 468 -20.02 10.92 -1.74
CA GLN A 468 -19.55 12.28 -1.48
C GLN A 468 -18.04 12.38 -1.75
N ALA A 469 -17.27 11.40 -1.28
CA ALA A 469 -15.83 11.33 -1.54
C ALA A 469 -15.53 11.35 -3.04
N ARG A 470 -16.30 10.61 -3.85
CA ARG A 470 -16.21 10.60 -5.31
C ARG A 470 -16.45 11.96 -5.93
N TYR A 471 -17.48 12.67 -5.47
CA TYR A 471 -17.82 13.99 -6.00
C TYR A 471 -16.75 15.05 -5.69
N ILE A 472 -16.21 15.02 -4.47
CA ILE A 472 -15.12 15.90 -4.04
C ILE A 472 -13.81 15.52 -4.77
N MET A 473 -13.46 14.24 -4.80
CA MET A 473 -12.23 13.75 -5.43
C MET A 473 -12.17 14.10 -6.92
N ALA A 474 -13.29 13.99 -7.64
CA ALA A 474 -13.36 14.38 -9.05
C ALA A 474 -13.05 15.88 -9.28
N GLN A 475 -13.42 16.74 -8.34
CA GLN A 475 -13.13 18.17 -8.39
C GLN A 475 -11.67 18.47 -8.04
N VAL A 476 -11.11 17.80 -7.03
CA VAL A 476 -9.71 17.96 -6.63
C VAL A 476 -8.76 17.47 -7.72
N ILE A 477 -9.08 16.35 -8.39
CA ILE A 477 -8.31 15.87 -9.55
C ILE A 477 -8.32 16.90 -10.69
N ARG A 478 -9.47 17.56 -10.95
CA ARG A 478 -9.55 18.64 -11.95
C ARG A 478 -8.68 19.84 -11.58
N ALA A 479 -8.67 20.23 -10.31
CA ALA A 479 -7.80 21.29 -9.81
C ALA A 479 -6.31 20.93 -9.96
N ALA A 480 -5.90 19.75 -9.47
CA ALA A 480 -4.52 19.27 -9.54
C ALA A 480 -4.01 19.17 -10.99
N ARG A 481 -4.85 18.61 -11.88
CA ARG A 481 -4.55 18.54 -13.32
C ARG A 481 -4.37 19.93 -13.91
N HIS A 482 -5.28 20.87 -13.62
CA HIS A 482 -5.18 22.23 -14.14
C HIS A 482 -3.91 22.93 -13.67
N CYS A 483 -3.47 22.75 -12.41
CA CYS A 483 -2.18 23.25 -11.95
C CYS A 483 -1.04 22.71 -12.83
N CYS A 484 -0.99 21.39 -13.03
CA CYS A 484 0.07 20.76 -13.83
C CYS A 484 0.05 21.21 -15.30
N ASP A 485 -1.14 21.29 -15.91
CA ASP A 485 -1.33 21.78 -17.28
C ASP A 485 -0.89 23.26 -17.44
N ARG A 486 -0.81 24.00 -16.33
CA ARG A 486 -0.30 25.37 -16.26
C ARG A 486 1.17 25.49 -15.87
N GLY A 487 1.88 24.37 -15.76
CA GLY A 487 3.27 24.36 -15.35
C GLY A 487 3.46 24.67 -13.86
N VAL A 488 2.46 24.37 -13.02
CA VAL A 488 2.48 24.61 -11.58
C VAL A 488 2.34 23.29 -10.82
N LEU A 489 3.27 23.04 -9.90
CA LEU A 489 3.20 21.96 -8.94
C LEU A 489 2.78 22.53 -7.57
N HIS A 490 1.65 22.09 -7.04
CA HIS A 490 1.11 22.64 -5.77
C HIS A 490 1.87 22.15 -4.52
N ARG A 491 2.33 20.90 -4.54
CA ARG A 491 3.03 20.17 -3.45
C ARG A 491 2.27 19.96 -2.13
N ASP A 492 1.24 20.74 -1.80
CA ASP A 492 0.50 20.60 -0.53
C ASP A 492 -1.04 20.47 -0.70
N ILE A 493 -1.51 19.53 -1.53
CA ILE A 493 -2.95 19.28 -1.69
C ILE A 493 -3.47 18.43 -0.51
N LYS A 494 -4.25 19.04 0.37
CA LYS A 494 -4.82 18.44 1.59
C LYS A 494 -6.15 19.09 1.97
N ALA A 495 -6.86 18.53 2.95
CA ALA A 495 -8.16 19.03 3.38
C ALA A 495 -8.12 20.50 3.85
N GLU A 496 -7.06 20.91 4.53
CA GLU A 496 -6.87 22.27 5.04
C GLU A 496 -6.62 23.31 3.93
N ASN A 497 -6.20 22.86 2.74
CA ASN A 497 -5.97 23.71 1.57
C ASN A 497 -7.14 23.61 0.56
N LEU A 498 -8.30 23.13 1.00
CA LEU A 498 -9.51 23.03 0.20
C LEU A 498 -10.67 23.72 0.93
N ILE A 499 -11.30 24.68 0.28
CA ILE A 499 -12.56 25.25 0.76
C ILE A 499 -13.74 24.57 0.08
N ILE A 500 -14.78 24.29 0.84
CA ILE A 500 -16.00 23.62 0.39
C ILE A 500 -17.23 24.48 0.64
N ASN A 501 -18.16 24.48 -0.32
CA ASN A 501 -19.52 24.92 -0.09
C ASN A 501 -20.32 23.75 0.55
N PRO A 502 -20.78 23.86 1.81
CA PRO A 502 -21.42 22.76 2.51
C PRO A 502 -22.78 22.35 1.90
N ASP A 503 -23.41 23.24 1.12
CA ASP A 503 -24.71 22.98 0.49
C ASP A 503 -24.55 22.26 -0.87
N THR A 504 -23.51 22.60 -1.63
CA THR A 504 -23.30 22.10 -3.01
C THR A 504 -22.17 21.07 -3.14
N LEU A 505 -21.34 20.91 -2.10
CA LEU A 505 -20.09 20.15 -2.11
C LEU A 505 -19.08 20.62 -3.19
N GLU A 506 -19.24 21.84 -3.70
CA GLU A 506 -18.26 22.43 -4.61
C GLU A 506 -16.99 22.76 -3.83
N VAL A 507 -15.84 22.29 -4.34
CA VAL A 507 -14.53 22.52 -3.70
C VAL A 507 -13.63 23.40 -4.56
N LYS A 508 -12.83 24.23 -3.89
CA LYS A 508 -11.78 25.05 -4.50
C LYS A 508 -10.46 24.90 -3.75
N LEU A 509 -9.40 24.67 -4.50
CA LEU A 509 -8.01 24.65 -4.02
C LEU A 509 -7.53 26.06 -3.70
N ILE A 510 -6.85 26.20 -2.57
CA ILE A 510 -6.23 27.43 -2.08
C ILE A 510 -4.76 27.17 -1.70
N ASP A 511 -4.04 28.26 -1.40
CA ASP A 511 -2.71 28.28 -0.79
C ASP A 511 -1.59 27.62 -1.61
N PHE A 512 -0.93 28.45 -2.44
CA PHE A 512 0.19 28.01 -3.29
C PHE A 512 1.56 28.28 -2.62
N GLY A 513 1.59 28.53 -1.31
CA GLY A 513 2.80 28.87 -0.56
C GLY A 513 3.88 27.77 -0.57
N CYS A 514 3.49 26.50 -0.72
CA CYS A 514 4.41 25.37 -0.90
C CYS A 514 4.74 25.08 -2.37
N GLY A 515 4.14 25.79 -3.32
CA GLY A 515 4.21 25.40 -4.73
C GLY A 515 5.59 25.62 -5.37
N GLU A 516 5.77 25.09 -6.58
CA GLU A 516 6.93 25.34 -7.44
C GLU A 516 6.50 25.28 -8.91
N LEU A 517 7.36 25.76 -9.81
CA LEU A 517 7.21 25.50 -11.24
C LEU A 517 7.31 23.98 -11.49
N LEU A 518 6.39 23.46 -12.32
CA LEU A 518 6.45 22.09 -12.78
C LEU A 518 7.63 21.91 -13.74
N LYS A 519 8.49 20.92 -13.47
CA LYS A 519 9.63 20.55 -14.32
C LYS A 519 9.60 19.06 -14.66
N ASP A 520 10.23 18.72 -15.79
CA ASP A 520 10.37 17.33 -16.28
C ASP A 520 11.56 16.60 -15.64
N THR A 521 12.24 17.23 -14.68
CA THR A 521 13.35 16.65 -13.92
C THR A 521 12.93 16.35 -12.48
N ALA A 522 13.71 15.52 -11.80
CA ALA A 522 13.46 15.18 -10.41
C ALA A 522 13.62 16.41 -9.50
N TYR A 523 12.79 16.45 -8.45
CA TYR A 523 12.90 17.38 -7.33
C TYR A 523 13.76 16.74 -6.25
N THR A 524 14.70 17.51 -5.70
CA THR A 524 15.66 17.08 -4.65
C THR A 524 15.38 17.76 -3.31
N ASP A 525 14.22 18.38 -3.19
CA ASP A 525 13.66 19.07 -2.03
C ASP A 525 12.16 18.73 -1.93
N PHE A 526 11.63 18.71 -0.70
CA PHE A 526 10.21 18.49 -0.45
C PHE A 526 9.70 19.55 0.50
N PHE A 527 8.58 20.16 0.11
CA PHE A 527 7.80 21.09 0.91
C PHE A 527 6.34 20.62 0.93
N GLY A 528 5.65 20.90 2.04
CA GLY A 528 4.27 20.48 2.25
C GLY A 528 4.14 19.65 3.53
N THR A 529 3.06 18.87 3.59
CA THR A 529 2.67 18.13 4.80
C THR A 529 3.29 16.74 4.83
N ASP A 530 3.98 16.40 5.92
CA ASP A 530 4.79 15.17 6.04
C ASP A 530 4.00 13.88 5.75
N GLN A 531 2.72 13.81 6.12
CA GLN A 531 1.88 12.62 5.89
C GLN A 531 1.59 12.36 4.41
N PHE A 532 1.83 13.35 3.53
CA PHE A 532 1.64 13.25 2.08
C PHE A 532 2.94 12.93 1.34
N ILE A 533 4.07 12.82 2.04
CA ILE A 533 5.36 12.52 1.43
C ILE A 533 5.26 11.23 0.60
N PRO A 534 5.64 11.26 -0.69
CA PRO A 534 5.71 10.07 -1.51
C PRO A 534 6.88 9.18 -1.08
N LEU A 535 6.72 7.86 -1.16
CA LEU A 535 7.72 6.93 -0.63
C LEU A 535 9.06 7.02 -1.34
N GLU A 536 9.09 7.31 -2.64
CA GLU A 536 10.34 7.54 -3.37
C GLU A 536 11.17 8.67 -2.75
N TRP A 537 10.55 9.73 -2.24
CA TRP A 537 11.27 10.80 -1.53
C TRP A 537 11.95 10.27 -0.26
N LEU A 538 11.25 9.49 0.55
CA LEU A 538 11.83 8.88 1.77
C LEU A 538 12.96 7.90 1.46
N VAL A 539 12.89 7.26 0.29
CA VAL A 539 13.76 6.15 -0.10
C VAL A 539 15.01 6.67 -0.81
N ILE A 540 14.88 7.57 -1.79
CA ILE A 540 16.00 8.05 -2.62
C ILE A 540 16.27 9.55 -2.47
N GLY A 541 15.42 10.31 -1.78
CA GLY A 541 15.58 11.76 -1.65
C GLY A 541 15.22 12.51 -2.94
N GLU A 542 14.46 11.88 -3.83
CA GLU A 542 14.08 12.45 -5.13
C GLU A 542 12.65 12.01 -5.51
N TYR A 543 11.90 12.86 -6.22
CA TYR A 543 10.59 12.50 -6.80
C TYR A 543 10.30 13.26 -8.10
N MET A 544 9.35 12.74 -8.87
CA MET A 544 8.77 13.41 -10.04
C MET A 544 7.45 14.09 -9.67
N GLY A 545 7.23 15.33 -10.13
CA GLY A 545 6.10 16.17 -9.68
C GLY A 545 4.72 15.54 -9.88
N VAL A 546 4.42 15.06 -11.10
CA VAL A 546 3.11 14.46 -11.40
C VAL A 546 2.88 13.15 -10.62
N PRO A 547 3.79 12.14 -10.64
CA PRO A 547 3.62 10.94 -9.83
C PRO A 547 3.48 11.20 -8.32
N ALA A 548 4.19 12.18 -7.76
CA ALA A 548 4.05 12.57 -6.36
C ALA A 548 2.69 13.22 -6.07
N THR A 549 2.16 14.02 -7.00
CA THR A 549 0.81 14.59 -6.88
C THR A 549 -0.25 13.47 -6.87
N ILE A 550 -0.09 12.46 -7.72
CA ILE A 550 -1.00 11.30 -7.78
C ILE A 550 -0.95 10.48 -6.47
N TRP A 551 0.24 10.32 -5.88
CA TRP A 551 0.39 9.73 -4.54
C TRP A 551 -0.39 10.53 -3.50
N GLY A 552 -0.16 11.85 -3.42
CA GLY A 552 -0.87 12.73 -2.48
C GLY A 552 -2.39 12.70 -2.65
N LEU A 553 -2.88 12.58 -3.88
CA LEU A 553 -4.29 12.36 -4.19
C LEU A 553 -4.82 11.03 -3.60
N GLY A 554 -4.01 9.97 -3.61
CA GLY A 554 -4.33 8.70 -2.93
C GLY A 554 -4.43 8.86 -1.41
N ILE A 555 -3.47 9.56 -0.79
CA ILE A 555 -3.49 9.89 0.64
C ILE A 555 -4.74 10.68 1.00
N PHE A 556 -5.08 11.67 0.19
CA PHE A 556 -6.26 12.50 0.38
C PHE A 556 -7.57 11.71 0.25
N LEU A 557 -7.71 10.84 -0.77
CA LEU A 557 -8.88 9.98 -0.92
C LEU A 557 -9.06 9.08 0.31
N PHE A 558 -7.97 8.52 0.84
CA PHE A 558 -8.00 7.76 2.08
C PHE A 558 -8.51 8.60 3.25
N GLN A 559 -8.00 9.82 3.41
CA GLN A 559 -8.42 10.74 4.46
C GLN A 559 -9.93 11.04 4.39
N LEU A 560 -10.49 11.23 3.19
CA LEU A 560 -11.94 11.41 3.03
C LEU A 560 -12.74 10.19 3.52
N LEU A 561 -12.28 8.99 3.19
CA LEU A 561 -13.01 7.75 3.47
C LEU A 561 -12.89 7.30 4.94
N TYR A 562 -11.80 7.64 5.62
CA TYR A 562 -11.45 7.08 6.93
C TYR A 562 -11.16 8.11 8.01
N GLY A 563 -11.00 9.39 7.67
CA GLY A 563 -10.76 10.47 8.64
C GLY A 563 -9.38 10.49 9.28
N GLN A 564 -8.49 9.66 8.81
CA GLN A 564 -7.12 9.51 9.30
C GLN A 564 -6.19 9.36 8.12
N PHE A 565 -4.88 9.50 8.37
CA PHE A 565 -3.89 9.26 7.33
C PHE A 565 -3.62 7.77 7.17
N PRO A 566 -3.28 7.31 5.96
CA PRO A 566 -2.85 5.95 5.71
C PRO A 566 -1.55 5.60 6.44
N PHE A 567 -0.71 6.60 6.73
CA PHE A 567 0.60 6.48 7.37
C PHE A 567 0.73 7.59 8.43
N ASN A 568 1.12 7.26 9.66
CA ASN A 568 1.33 8.26 10.73
C ASN A 568 2.78 8.74 10.77
N SER A 569 2.98 9.99 11.20
CA SER A 569 4.30 10.62 11.35
C SER A 569 4.89 10.40 12.75
N ASP A 570 6.23 10.34 12.77
CA ASP A 570 7.16 10.06 13.88
C ASP A 570 7.43 8.56 14.15
N PHE A 571 8.47 8.04 13.49
CA PHE A 571 9.11 6.74 13.76
C PHE A 571 8.24 5.48 13.59
N GLU A 572 6.96 5.65 13.27
CA GLU A 572 6.03 4.61 12.83
C GLU A 572 5.51 4.95 11.41
N TYR A 573 6.41 4.94 10.42
CA TYR A 573 6.05 4.32 9.14
C TYR A 573 5.89 2.81 9.38
N ASP A 574 5.05 2.41 10.34
CA ASP A 574 4.40 1.13 10.33
C ASP A 574 3.50 1.20 9.11
N ILE A 575 4.05 0.82 7.96
CA ILE A 575 3.42 0.71 6.63
C ILE A 575 2.28 -0.35 6.69
N GLY A 576 1.70 -0.59 7.87
CA GLY A 576 1.25 -1.85 8.41
C GLY A 576 -0.25 -1.92 8.74
N ASP A 577 -0.85 -0.80 9.11
CA ASP A 577 -2.16 -0.77 9.77
C ASP A 577 -3.21 0.09 9.02
N LEU A 578 -3.23 -0.05 7.69
CA LEU A 578 -4.34 0.43 6.86
C LEU A 578 -5.56 -0.47 7.06
N GLU A 579 -6.36 -0.21 8.10
CA GLU A 579 -7.66 -0.86 8.29
C GLU A 579 -8.70 -0.22 7.37
N LEU A 580 -9.00 -0.86 6.24
CA LEU A 580 -10.07 -0.39 5.37
C LEU A 580 -11.33 -1.24 5.47
N SER A 581 -12.47 -0.54 5.40
CA SER A 581 -13.78 -1.12 5.59
C SER A 581 -14.06 -2.21 4.55
N PRO A 582 -14.65 -3.35 4.95
CA PRO A 582 -15.11 -4.39 4.00
C PRO A 582 -16.20 -3.90 3.04
N ASP A 583 -16.81 -2.75 3.32
CA ASP A 583 -17.90 -2.16 2.52
C ASP A 583 -17.40 -1.23 1.39
N LEU A 584 -16.08 -1.01 1.27
CA LEU A 584 -15.50 -0.19 0.20
C LEU A 584 -15.77 -0.84 -1.17
N SER A 585 -16.23 -0.06 -2.15
CA SER A 585 -16.43 -0.59 -3.50
C SER A 585 -15.11 -1.06 -4.11
N ARG A 586 -15.21 -2.04 -5.02
CA ARG A 586 -14.04 -2.56 -5.71
C ARG A 586 -13.34 -1.46 -6.52
N GLU A 587 -14.13 -0.62 -7.17
CA GLU A 587 -13.65 0.47 -8.02
C GLU A 587 -12.93 1.55 -7.18
N CYS A 588 -13.45 1.87 -5.98
CA CYS A 588 -12.78 2.80 -5.08
C CYS A 588 -11.44 2.25 -4.59
N PHE A 589 -11.44 0.96 -4.22
CA PHE A 589 -10.24 0.26 -3.79
C PHE A 589 -9.17 0.22 -4.90
N GLU A 590 -9.55 -0.15 -6.13
CA GLU A 590 -8.63 -0.21 -7.27
C GLU A 590 -8.01 1.16 -7.56
N LEU A 591 -8.81 2.23 -7.52
CA LEU A 591 -8.32 3.60 -7.68
C LEU A 591 -7.32 3.98 -6.58
N LEU A 592 -7.69 3.77 -5.32
CA LEU A 592 -6.89 4.14 -4.16
C LEU A 592 -5.53 3.44 -4.19
N MET A 593 -5.52 2.13 -4.46
CA MET A 593 -4.29 1.36 -4.53
C MET A 593 -3.43 1.73 -5.73
N TRP A 594 -4.04 2.09 -6.86
CA TRP A 594 -3.30 2.50 -8.04
C TRP A 594 -2.60 3.85 -7.82
N CYS A 595 -3.25 4.79 -7.14
CA CYS A 595 -2.63 6.05 -6.71
C CYS A 595 -1.48 5.83 -5.73
N LEU A 596 -1.65 4.89 -4.79
CA LEU A 596 -0.67 4.54 -3.74
C LEU A 596 0.30 3.42 -4.17
N ASP A 597 0.53 3.25 -5.47
CA ASP A 597 1.58 2.36 -5.95
C ASP A 597 2.95 2.90 -5.50
N PHE A 598 3.77 2.01 -4.96
CA PHE A 598 5.12 2.33 -4.51
C PHE A 598 6.01 2.71 -5.70
N ASN A 599 5.75 2.15 -6.89
CA ASN A 599 6.46 2.55 -8.10
C ASN A 599 5.79 3.79 -8.72
N PRO A 600 6.47 4.95 -8.73
CA PRO A 600 5.89 6.16 -9.32
C PRO A 600 5.56 6.02 -10.81
N GLU A 601 6.26 5.14 -11.54
CA GLU A 601 6.04 4.94 -12.98
C GLU A 601 4.76 4.18 -13.31
N THR A 602 4.24 3.38 -12.38
CA THR A 602 3.01 2.59 -12.58
C THR A 602 1.75 3.30 -12.11
N ARG A 603 1.90 4.42 -11.39
CA ARG A 603 0.77 5.24 -10.94
C ARG A 603 -0.05 5.77 -12.13
N PRO A 604 -1.36 6.00 -11.94
CA PRO A 604 -2.20 6.50 -13.01
C PRO A 604 -1.81 7.91 -13.43
N THR A 605 -2.00 8.23 -14.72
CA THR A 605 -1.96 9.60 -15.20
C THR A 605 -3.30 10.30 -14.88
N PHE A 606 -3.34 11.63 -14.98
CA PHE A 606 -4.62 12.36 -14.86
C PHE A 606 -5.68 11.92 -15.89
N GLU A 607 -5.25 11.46 -17.06
CA GLU A 607 -6.14 10.91 -18.09
C GLU A 607 -6.70 9.55 -17.68
N HIS A 608 -5.88 8.69 -17.07
CA HIS A 608 -6.35 7.44 -16.46
C HIS A 608 -7.34 7.70 -15.34
N LEU A 609 -7.02 8.62 -14.41
CA LEU A 609 -7.90 8.97 -13.29
C LEU A 609 -9.28 9.45 -13.77
N ALA A 610 -9.32 10.34 -14.77
CA ALA A 610 -10.57 10.89 -15.29
C ALA A 610 -11.50 9.84 -15.93
N ARG A 611 -10.95 8.70 -16.38
CA ARG A 611 -11.69 7.60 -17.02
C ARG A 611 -11.96 6.43 -16.09
N HIS A 612 -11.46 6.46 -14.86
CA HIS A 612 -11.57 5.34 -13.94
C HIS A 612 -13.04 5.03 -13.63
N ASP A 613 -13.39 3.74 -13.57
CA ASP A 613 -14.77 3.25 -13.39
C ASP A 613 -15.42 3.78 -12.11
N TRP A 614 -14.61 4.09 -11.09
CA TRP A 614 -15.08 4.70 -9.86
C TRP A 614 -15.78 6.05 -10.08
N PHE A 615 -15.36 6.84 -11.08
CA PHE A 615 -15.97 8.14 -11.39
C PHE A 615 -17.13 8.02 -12.40
N THR A 616 -17.13 6.99 -13.25
CA THR A 616 -18.07 6.84 -14.38
C THR A 616 -19.21 5.85 -14.11
N GLY A 617 -19.04 4.90 -13.20
CA GLY A 617 -19.93 3.75 -12.97
C GLY A 617 -21.27 4.03 -12.26
N GLY A 618 -21.66 5.29 -12.06
CA GLY A 618 -22.86 5.68 -11.30
C GLY A 618 -24.22 5.54 -12.02
N SER A 619 -24.28 5.07 -13.27
CA SER A 619 -25.51 5.08 -14.07
C SER A 619 -26.22 3.73 -14.24
N SER A 620 -25.80 2.67 -13.56
CA SER A 620 -26.42 1.34 -13.66
C SER A 620 -26.77 0.80 -12.28
N GLY A 621 -27.91 1.21 -11.74
CA GLY A 621 -28.38 0.68 -10.44
C GLY A 621 -29.68 1.23 -9.86
N GLN A 622 -30.35 2.19 -10.49
CA GLN A 622 -31.72 2.55 -10.12
C GLN A 622 -32.63 2.33 -11.33
N SER A 623 -33.31 1.18 -11.34
CA SER A 623 -34.53 1.00 -12.12
C SER A 623 -35.62 1.91 -11.52
N PRO A 624 -36.20 2.83 -12.29
CA PRO A 624 -37.45 3.45 -11.91
C PRO A 624 -38.57 2.44 -12.23
N ASP A 625 -39.03 1.72 -11.22
CA ASP A 625 -40.44 1.28 -11.08
C ASP A 625 -40.57 0.27 -9.94
N ALA A 626 -41.27 0.68 -8.89
CA ALA A 626 -42.36 -0.08 -8.32
C ALA A 626 -43.21 0.87 -7.45
N SER A 627 -44.37 1.20 -8.01
CA SER A 627 -45.57 1.71 -7.36
C SER A 627 -45.91 1.05 -6.03
#